data_AF-A0A953SZY6-F1
#
_entry.id   AF-A0A953SZY6-F1
#
_cell.length_a   1.000
_cell.length_b   1.000
_cell.length_c   1.000
_cell.angle_alpha   90.00
_cell.angle_beta   90.00
_cell.angle_gamma   90.00
#
_symmetry.space_group_name_H-M   'P 1'
#
loop_
_entity.id
_entity.type
_entity.pdbx_description
1 polymer ?
#
loop_
_entity_poly.entity_id
_entity_poly.type
_entity_poly.pdbx_seq_one_letter_code
_entity_poly.pdbx_strand_id
1 'polypeptide(L)'
;MFLKLRQNTEKIFWTKHSKRKMQYYNLSEKRVLRILRKPDRIEEGIAPQTIAKMQITGTLKHQTEIWMMYQTLKMRNSGQELKIKIISAWRYPGRTLIGERPIIPEDTLKEFICPEQNPNFFPRKSRH
;
A
#
# COMPACT_ATOMS: atom_id res chain seq x y z
N MET A 1 -12.27 35.07 8.16
CA MET A 1 -13.19 33.92 8.19
C MET A 1 -12.38 32.66 7.94
N PHE A 2 -12.02 31.90 8.98
CA PHE A 2 -11.22 30.68 8.84
C PHE A 2 -12.14 29.50 8.51
N LEU A 3 -12.09 29.03 7.27
CA LEU A 3 -12.75 27.79 6.86
C LEU A 3 -12.09 26.63 7.62
N LYS A 4 -12.85 26.06 8.55
CA LYS A 4 -12.49 24.83 9.28
C LYS A 4 -12.43 23.69 8.25
N LEU A 5 -11.26 23.47 7.66
CA LEU A 5 -11.03 22.33 6.77
C LEU A 5 -11.29 21.08 7.59
N ARG A 6 -12.36 20.38 7.24
CA ARG A 6 -12.79 19.12 7.83
C ARG A 6 -11.62 18.15 7.69
N GLN A 7 -10.89 17.93 8.79
CA GLN A 7 -9.77 17.01 8.82
C GLN A 7 -10.34 15.60 8.63
N ASN A 8 -10.44 15.14 7.38
CA ASN A 8 -10.69 13.74 7.09
C ASN A 8 -9.57 12.96 7.78
N THR A 9 -9.91 12.38 8.93
CA THR A 9 -8.94 11.68 9.76
C THR A 9 -8.81 10.28 9.19
N GLU A 10 -8.08 10.16 8.08
CA GLU A 10 -7.76 8.87 7.48
C GLU A 10 -7.00 8.05 8.54
N LYS A 11 -7.67 7.04 9.10
CA LYS A 11 -7.05 6.13 10.06
C LYS A 11 -6.20 5.13 9.26
N ILE A 12 -4.89 5.33 9.32
CA ILE A 12 -3.89 4.48 8.66
C ILE A 12 -3.56 3.28 9.55
N PHE A 13 -3.66 2.09 8.98
CA PHE A 13 -3.28 0.83 9.61
C PHE A 13 -2.12 0.20 8.84
N TRP A 14 -1.05 -0.14 9.55
CA TRP A 14 0.15 -0.77 8.99
C TRP A 14 0.16 -2.26 9.31
N THR A 15 0.27 -3.12 8.29
CA THR A 15 0.47 -4.56 8.53
C THR A 15 1.90 -4.84 9.01
N LYS A 16 2.10 -5.97 9.69
CA LYS A 16 3.46 -6.45 10.04
C LYS A 16 4.34 -6.58 8.79
N HIS A 17 3.77 -7.07 7.68
CA HIS A 17 4.47 -7.16 6.40
C HIS A 17 4.95 -5.81 5.89
N SER A 18 4.07 -4.78 5.87
CA SER A 18 4.45 -3.43 5.45
C SER A 18 5.59 -2.88 6.29
N LYS A 19 5.57 -3.09 7.61
CA LYS A 19 6.64 -2.65 8.52
C LYS A 19 7.96 -3.34 8.22
N ARG A 20 7.95 -4.65 7.98
CA ARG A 20 9.15 -5.42 7.62
C ARG A 20 9.74 -4.97 6.28
N LYS A 21 8.91 -4.79 5.25
CA LYS A 21 9.39 -4.31 3.94
C LYS A 21 9.89 -2.86 4.02
N MET A 22 9.22 -2.00 4.78
CA MET A 22 9.70 -0.64 5.03
C MET A 22 11.09 -0.64 5.68
N GLN A 23 11.31 -1.50 6.69
CA GLN A 23 12.63 -1.68 7.29
C GLN A 23 13.66 -2.18 6.27
N TYR A 24 13.31 -3.18 5.47
CA TYR A 24 14.21 -3.76 4.45
C TYR A 24 14.65 -2.75 3.39
N TYR A 25 13.75 -1.88 2.92
CA TYR A 25 14.03 -0.88 1.88
C TYR A 25 14.39 0.51 2.44
N ASN A 26 14.63 0.62 3.75
CA ASN A 26 14.89 1.87 4.47
C ASN A 26 13.84 2.97 4.15
N LEU A 27 12.56 2.59 4.14
CA LEU A 27 11.43 3.48 3.91
C LEU A 27 10.84 3.93 5.24
N SER A 28 10.70 5.24 5.43
CA SER A 28 9.99 5.80 6.58
C SER A 28 8.48 5.85 6.36
N GLU A 29 7.71 5.80 7.44
CA GLU A 29 6.25 5.96 7.36
C GLU A 29 5.86 7.26 6.65
N LYS A 30 6.55 8.37 6.96
CA LYS A 30 6.33 9.67 6.27
C LYS A 30 6.52 9.56 4.75
N ARG A 31 7.53 8.82 4.30
CA ARG A 31 7.78 8.61 2.88
C ARG A 31 6.65 7.83 2.22
N VAL A 32 6.17 6.80 2.90
CA VAL A 32 5.10 5.94 2.40
C VAL A 32 3.76 6.71 2.39
N LEU A 33 3.47 7.51 3.42
CA LEU A 33 2.30 8.42 3.43
C LEU A 33 2.35 9.51 2.36
N ARG A 34 3.54 9.96 1.95
CA ARG A 34 3.67 10.89 0.83
C ARG A 34 3.17 10.27 -0.48
N ILE A 35 3.48 9.00 -0.72
CA ILE A 35 3.00 8.24 -1.89
C ILE A 35 1.48 8.13 -1.86
N LEU A 36 0.91 7.87 -0.68
CA LEU A 36 -0.54 7.80 -0.50
C LEU A 36 -1.24 9.11 -0.91
N ARG A 37 -0.69 10.24 -0.47
CA ARG A 37 -1.26 11.59 -0.68
C ARG A 37 -1.01 12.16 -2.07
N LYS A 38 0.20 11.97 -2.61
CA LYS A 38 0.63 12.50 -3.91
C LYS A 38 1.40 11.42 -4.68
N PRO A 39 0.69 10.46 -5.28
CA PRO A 39 1.29 9.47 -6.17
C PRO A 39 1.57 10.09 -7.54
N ASP A 40 2.56 9.55 -8.23
CA ASP A 40 2.80 9.84 -9.65
C ASP A 40 2.03 8.86 -10.54
N ARG A 41 1.76 7.65 -10.04
CA ARG A 41 1.00 6.60 -10.73
C ARG A 41 0.08 5.83 -9.78
N ILE A 42 -1.10 5.46 -10.25
CA ILE A 42 -2.09 4.66 -9.52
C ILE A 42 -2.47 3.47 -10.40
N GLU A 43 -2.44 2.27 -9.84
CA GLU A 43 -2.74 1.02 -10.51
C GLU A 43 -3.61 0.11 -9.63
N GLU A 44 -4.26 -0.87 -10.26
CA GLU A 44 -4.87 -1.99 -9.54
C GLU A 44 -3.76 -2.85 -8.92
N GLY A 45 -3.92 -3.16 -7.63
CA GLY A 45 -2.98 -4.05 -6.95
C GLY A 45 -3.14 -5.50 -7.41
N ILE A 46 -2.11 -6.32 -7.18
CA ILE A 46 -2.12 -7.73 -7.58
C ILE A 46 -3.18 -8.53 -6.81
N ALA A 47 -3.38 -8.20 -5.54
CA ALA A 47 -4.40 -8.85 -4.73
C ALA A 47 -5.79 -8.24 -5.02
N PRO A 48 -6.87 -9.05 -5.03
CA PRO A 48 -8.22 -8.54 -5.23
C PRO A 48 -8.54 -7.40 -4.25
N GLN A 49 -9.18 -6.34 -4.76
CA GLN A 49 -9.59 -5.17 -3.96
C GLN A 49 -8.43 -4.40 -3.30
N THR A 50 -7.23 -4.47 -3.89
CA THR A 50 -6.09 -3.66 -3.47
C THR A 50 -5.74 -2.63 -4.53
N ILE A 51 -5.16 -1.51 -4.09
CA ILE A 51 -4.72 -0.41 -4.94
C ILE A 51 -3.22 -0.26 -4.75
N ALA A 52 -2.50 -0.18 -5.87
CA ALA A 52 -1.09 0.15 -5.89
C ALA A 52 -0.90 1.63 -6.23
N LYS A 53 -0.04 2.32 -5.47
CA LYS A 53 0.39 3.70 -5.75
C LYS A 53 1.90 3.73 -5.84
N MET A 54 2.41 4.51 -6.78
CA MET A 54 3.85 4.66 -7.00
C MET A 54 4.23 6.14 -7.06
N GLN A 55 5.45 6.43 -6.60
CA GLN A 55 6.12 7.71 -6.80
C GLN A 55 7.55 7.48 -7.28
N ILE A 56 7.96 8.24 -8.28
CA ILE A 56 9.33 8.29 -8.79
C ILE A 56 10.18 9.07 -7.79
N THR A 57 11.40 8.60 -7.57
CA THR A 57 12.37 9.27 -6.73
C THR A 57 13.81 9.04 -7.20
N GLY A 58 14.77 9.65 -6.51
CA GLY A 58 16.16 9.69 -6.94
C GLY A 58 16.44 10.88 -7.87
N THR A 59 17.63 10.88 -8.45
CA THR A 59 18.08 11.90 -9.39
C THR A 59 17.78 11.46 -10.82
N LEU A 60 17.85 12.38 -11.79
CA LEU A 60 17.67 12.06 -13.22
C LEU A 60 18.54 10.89 -13.70
N LYS A 61 19.76 10.76 -13.16
CA LYS A 61 20.71 9.67 -13.49
C LYS A 61 20.43 8.35 -12.76
N HIS A 62 19.80 8.40 -11.58
CA HIS A 62 19.52 7.24 -10.74
C HIS A 62 18.07 7.28 -10.24
N GLN A 63 17.14 7.24 -11.19
CA GLN A 63 15.73 7.17 -10.87
C GLN A 63 15.41 5.80 -10.25
N THR A 64 14.62 5.84 -9.19
CA THR A 64 14.08 4.68 -8.50
C THR A 64 12.60 4.91 -8.27
N GLU A 65 11.82 3.84 -8.22
CA GLU A 65 10.40 3.93 -7.92
C GLU A 65 10.16 3.43 -6.52
N ILE A 66 9.26 4.09 -5.78
CA ILE A 66 8.74 3.56 -4.53
C ILE A 66 7.28 3.23 -4.74
N TRP A 67 6.98 1.97 -4.51
CA TRP A 67 5.65 1.39 -4.64
C TRP A 67 5.05 1.17 -3.26
N MET A 68 3.74 1.36 -3.17
CA MET A 68 2.89 1.06 -2.03
C MET A 68 1.70 0.26 -2.52
N MET A 69 1.29 -0.75 -1.78
CA MET A 69 0.00 -1.41 -1.96
C MET A 69 -0.85 -1.28 -0.70
N TYR A 70 -2.11 -0.90 -0.86
CA TYR A 70 -3.03 -0.70 0.25
C TYR A 70 -4.46 -1.11 -0.12
N GLN A 71 -5.31 -1.24 0.90
CA GLN A 71 -6.73 -1.49 0.77
C GLN A 71 -7.52 -0.39 1.47
N THR A 72 -8.57 0.10 0.82
CA THR A 72 -9.53 1.04 1.42
C THR A 72 -10.68 0.29 2.05
N LEU A 73 -10.86 0.43 3.36
CA LEU A 73 -11.98 -0.14 4.10
C LEU A 73 -12.99 0.97 4.39
N LYS A 74 -14.18 0.85 3.79
CA LYS A 74 -15.32 1.76 4.05
C LYS A 74 -16.05 1.28 5.32
N MET A 75 -16.10 2.11 6.36
CA MET A 75 -16.95 1.85 7.53
C MET A 75 -18.37 2.31 7.23
N ARG A 76 -19.37 1.42 7.40
CA ARG A 76 -20.77 1.70 7.04
C ARG A 76 -21.53 2.61 8.03
N ASN A 77 -21.09 2.75 9.27
CA ASN A 77 -22.00 3.17 10.36
C ASN A 77 -21.72 4.50 11.08
N SER A 78 -20.73 5.29 10.70
CA SER A 78 -20.53 6.62 11.32
C SER A 78 -19.79 7.53 10.35
N GLY A 79 -20.28 8.74 10.13
CA GLY A 79 -19.88 9.67 9.07
C GLY A 79 -18.44 9.56 8.57
N GLN A 80 -18.28 9.00 7.37
CA GLN A 80 -17.19 9.28 6.41
C GLN A 80 -15.73 9.04 6.86
N GLU A 81 -15.44 8.16 7.84
CA GLU A 81 -14.06 7.75 8.09
C GLU A 81 -13.60 6.63 7.13
N LEU A 82 -12.69 6.95 6.22
CA LEU A 82 -11.98 5.97 5.39
C LEU A 82 -10.81 5.38 6.19
N LYS A 83 -10.80 4.05 6.38
CA LYS A 83 -9.67 3.34 6.95
C LYS A 83 -8.77 2.84 5.84
N ILE A 84 -7.48 3.16 5.90
CA ILE A 84 -6.50 2.77 4.88
C ILE A 84 -5.58 1.73 5.50
N LYS A 85 -5.62 0.51 4.97
CA LYS A 85 -4.75 -0.60 5.41
C LYS A 85 -3.59 -0.72 4.44
N ILE A 86 -2.40 -0.31 4.86
CA ILE A 86 -1.18 -0.43 4.06
C ILE A 86 -0.65 -1.85 4.20
N ILE A 87 -0.59 -2.56 3.07
CA ILE A 87 -0.28 -3.98 3.02
C ILE A 87 1.22 -4.18 2.80
N SER A 88 1.81 -3.47 1.83
CA SER A 88 3.22 -3.57 1.51
C SER A 88 3.76 -2.27 0.91
N ALA A 89 5.08 -2.08 0.99
CA ALA A 89 5.79 -0.97 0.36
C ALA A 89 7.20 -1.42 -0.03
N TRP A 90 7.65 -1.12 -1.24
CA TRP A 90 8.96 -1.55 -1.73
C TRP A 90 9.59 -0.52 -2.66
N ARG A 91 10.91 -0.61 -2.81
CA ARG A 91 11.67 0.18 -3.77
C ARG A 91 12.03 -0.69 -4.97
N TYR A 92 11.83 -0.15 -6.17
CA TYR A 92 12.23 -0.75 -7.43
C TYR A 92 13.41 0.03 -8.02
N PRO A 93 14.55 -0.62 -8.34
CA PRO A 93 15.68 0.02 -8.98
C PRO A 93 15.39 0.22 -10.48
N GLY A 94 15.23 1.46 -10.91
CA GLY A 94 14.94 1.80 -12.31
C GLY A 94 13.51 2.34 -12.51
N ARG A 95 13.08 2.33 -13.78
CA ARG A 95 11.78 2.86 -14.22
C ARG A 95 10.96 1.75 -14.89
N THR A 96 9.73 1.57 -14.43
CA THR A 96 8.80 0.62 -15.04
C THR A 96 8.15 1.27 -16.26
N LEU A 97 8.14 0.60 -17.41
CA LEU A 97 7.43 1.08 -18.60
C LEU A 97 5.95 1.30 -18.27
N ILE A 98 5.36 2.36 -18.83
CA ILE A 98 3.95 2.69 -18.60
C ILE A 98 3.09 1.60 -19.27
N GLY A 99 2.29 0.90 -18.47
CA GLY A 99 1.46 -0.22 -18.94
C GLY A 99 1.99 -1.59 -18.54
N GLU A 100 3.25 -1.70 -18.11
CA GLU A 100 3.79 -2.93 -17.53
C GLU A 100 3.65 -2.91 -16.01
N ARG A 101 3.17 -4.03 -15.45
CA ARG A 101 3.13 -4.22 -14.00
C ARG A 101 4.57 -4.36 -13.50
N PRO A 102 4.99 -3.62 -12.46
CA PRO A 102 6.32 -3.80 -11.89
C PRO A 102 6.49 -5.26 -11.45
N ILE A 103 7.66 -5.83 -11.72
CA ILE A 103 8.03 -7.16 -11.21
C ILE A 103 8.03 -7.05 -9.69
N ILE A 104 7.00 -7.62 -9.07
CA ILE A 104 6.90 -7.67 -7.61
C ILE A 104 7.89 -8.71 -7.11
N PRO A 105 8.73 -8.40 -6.11
CA PRO A 105 9.65 -9.38 -5.53
C PRO A 105 8.90 -10.66 -5.15
N GLU A 106 9.43 -11.82 -5.54
CA GLU A 106 8.82 -13.16 -5.36
C GLU A 106 8.24 -13.39 -3.96
N ASP A 107 8.93 -12.87 -2.94
CA ASP A 107 8.53 -12.96 -1.52
C ASP A 107 7.15 -12.36 -1.25
N THR A 108 6.79 -11.32 -2.00
CA THR A 108 5.50 -10.65 -1.85
C THR A 108 4.39 -11.43 -2.56
N LEU A 109 4.69 -12.18 -3.63
CA LEU A 109 3.71 -13.03 -4.33
C LEU A 109 3.33 -14.27 -3.52
N LYS A 110 4.31 -14.94 -2.88
CA LYS A 110 4.08 -16.14 -2.08
C LYS A 110 3.12 -15.93 -0.89
N GLU A 111 3.09 -14.73 -0.32
CA GLU A 111 2.20 -14.39 0.80
C GLU A 111 0.73 -14.17 0.39
N PHE A 112 0.44 -13.78 -0.86
CA PHE A 112 -0.94 -13.60 -1.33
C PHE A 112 -1.59 -14.88 -1.86
N ILE A 113 -0.78 -15.86 -2.28
CA ILE A 113 -1.26 -17.14 -2.85
C ILE A 113 -1.52 -18.18 -1.74
N CYS A 114 -0.82 -18.12 -0.60
CA CYS A 114 -0.97 -19.08 0.50
C CYS A 114 -1.60 -18.44 1.75
N PRO A 115 -2.95 -18.48 1.90
CA PRO A 115 -3.63 -17.91 3.07
C PRO A 115 -3.23 -18.57 4.42
N GLU A 116 -2.67 -19.79 4.40
CA GLU A 116 -2.22 -20.51 5.60
C GLU A 116 -1.03 -19.89 6.34
N GLN A 117 -0.25 -19.02 5.69
CA GLN A 117 0.89 -18.36 6.35
C GLN A 117 0.58 -16.97 6.90
N ASN A 118 -0.66 -16.50 6.75
CA ASN A 118 -1.08 -15.22 7.30
C ASN A 118 -1.49 -15.38 8.78
N PRO A 119 -0.74 -14.85 9.76
CA PRO A 119 -1.08 -14.97 11.18
C PRO A 119 -2.37 -14.20 11.57
N ASN A 120 -2.99 -13.49 10.63
CA ASN A 120 -4.30 -12.84 10.79
C ASN A 120 -5.41 -13.51 9.96
N PHE A 121 -5.15 -14.68 9.37
CA PHE A 121 -6.17 -15.44 8.65
C PHE A 121 -7.01 -16.23 9.65
N PHE A 122 -8.20 -15.71 9.94
CA PHE A 122 -9.25 -16.50 10.56
C PHE A 122 -10.06 -17.14 9.44
N PRO A 123 -10.05 -18.47 9.26
CA PRO A 123 -10.98 -19.12 8.35
C PRO A 123 -12.39 -18.78 8.85
N ARG A 124 -13.20 -18.14 8.00
CA ARG A 124 -14.63 -18.05 8.27
C ARG A 124 -15.13 -19.49 8.27
N LYS A 125 -15.42 -20.04 9.45
CA LYS A 125 -16.13 -21.32 9.57
C LYS A 125 -17.39 -21.18 8.71
N SER A 126 -17.46 -21.95 7.62
CA SER A 126 -18.71 -22.16 6.91
C SER A 126 -19.66 -22.78 7.92
N ARG A 127 -20.72 -22.05 8.28
CA ARG A 127 -21.85 -22.65 8.96
C ARG A 127 -22.54 -23.53 7.90
N HIS A 128 -22.32 -24.84 7.99
CA HIS A 128 -23.24 -25.83 7.48
C HIS A 128 -24.20 -26.20 8.61
#